data_AF-G4D0H5-F1
#
_entry.id   AF-G4D0H5-F1
#
_cell.length_a   1.000
_cell.length_b   1.000
_cell.length_c   1.000
_cell.angle_alpha   90.00
_cell.angle_beta   90.00
_cell.angle_gamma   90.00
#
_symmetry.space_group_name_H-M   'P 1'
#
loop_
_entity.id
_entity.type
_entity.pdbx_description
1 polymer ?
#
loop_
_entity_poly.entity_id
_entity_poly.type
_entity_poly.pdbx_seq_one_letter_code
_entity_poly.pdbx_strand_id
1 'polypeptide(L)'
;MIGPDLQSSATSTAWVDARYFSLHVRSLVHECRIPWRVIALLAHVPSQTVRRLAGQGDRPLKRIRVIDAMRILTVSVDDVEAARDRVVPARSTQTRALALQKTGCDVEDIAAMLDVTIPQAQALLDGEEDMCTEMTRLRGRAACEARGLLATPEPITSL
;
A
#
# COMPACT_ATOMS: atom_id res chain seq x y z
N MET A 1 -38.74 17.54 0.30
CA MET A 1 -37.40 17.56 0.93
C MET A 1 -37.16 16.16 1.51
N ILE A 2 -36.51 15.29 0.75
CA ILE A 2 -36.11 13.92 1.14
C ILE A 2 -34.61 13.84 0.84
N GLY A 3 -33.81 13.49 1.85
CA GLY A 3 -32.37 13.78 1.91
C GLY A 3 -31.45 12.90 1.04
N PRO A 4 -30.23 13.39 0.73
CA PRO A 4 -29.23 12.68 -0.06
C PRO A 4 -28.52 11.49 0.64
N ASP A 5 -28.77 11.24 1.93
CA ASP A 5 -27.99 10.28 2.72
C ASP A 5 -28.31 8.80 2.50
N LEU A 6 -29.48 8.44 1.95
CA LEU A 6 -29.87 7.04 1.77
C LEU A 6 -29.17 6.37 0.57
N GLN A 7 -28.78 7.11 -0.46
CA GLN A 7 -28.08 6.57 -1.63
C GLN A 7 -26.60 6.26 -1.35
N SER A 8 -25.92 7.09 -0.54
CA SER A 8 -24.55 6.84 -0.09
C SER A 8 -24.44 5.60 0.82
N SER A 9 -25.45 5.34 1.64
CA SER A 9 -25.44 4.19 2.55
C SER A 9 -25.74 2.87 1.81
N ALA A 10 -26.65 2.90 0.83
CA ALA A 10 -26.98 1.74 0.00
C ALA A 10 -25.81 1.30 -0.90
N THR A 11 -25.03 2.25 -1.45
CA THR A 11 -23.85 1.95 -2.27
C THR A 11 -22.68 1.38 -1.46
N SER A 12 -22.53 1.77 -0.19
CA SER A 12 -21.49 1.23 0.71
C SER A 12 -21.64 -0.28 0.99
N THR A 13 -22.88 -0.79 0.98
CA THR A 13 -23.18 -2.22 1.21
C THR A 13 -23.39 -3.05 -0.06
N ALA A 14 -23.44 -2.40 -1.22
CA ALA A 14 -23.60 -3.06 -2.50
C ALA A 14 -22.36 -3.86 -2.91
N TRP A 15 -22.56 -4.95 -3.66
CA TRP A 15 -21.52 -5.88 -4.07
C TRP A 15 -21.53 -6.12 -5.58
N VAL A 16 -20.36 -6.05 -6.21
CA VAL A 16 -20.17 -6.27 -7.65
C VAL A 16 -19.27 -7.47 -7.92
N ASP A 17 -19.28 -7.97 -9.16
CA ASP A 17 -18.37 -9.04 -9.60
C ASP A 17 -16.90 -8.57 -9.53
N ALA A 18 -16.01 -9.41 -9.01
CA ALA A 18 -14.62 -9.06 -8.75
C ALA A 18 -13.65 -9.33 -9.91
N ARG A 19 -14.10 -9.92 -11.04
CA ARG A 19 -13.24 -10.37 -12.14
C ARG A 19 -12.43 -9.24 -12.75
N TYR A 20 -13.08 -8.14 -13.13
CA TYR A 20 -12.41 -6.97 -13.72
C TYR A 20 -11.36 -6.40 -12.77
N PHE A 21 -11.73 -6.18 -11.51
CA PHE A 21 -10.82 -5.63 -10.49
C PHE A 21 -9.64 -6.56 -10.20
N SER A 22 -9.83 -7.87 -10.31
CA SER A 22 -8.74 -8.84 -10.17
C SER A 22 -7.74 -8.72 -11.33
N LEU A 23 -8.22 -8.55 -12.56
CA LEU A 23 -7.37 -8.31 -13.72
C LEU A 23 -6.62 -6.99 -13.57
N HIS A 24 -7.32 -5.90 -13.21
CA HIS A 24 -6.72 -4.58 -13.00
C HIS A 24 -5.57 -4.61 -11.98
N VAL A 25 -5.83 -5.16 -10.79
CA VAL A 25 -4.79 -5.27 -9.74
C VAL A 25 -3.60 -6.10 -10.22
N ARG A 26 -3.83 -7.21 -10.94
CA ARG A 26 -2.74 -8.05 -11.46
C ARG A 26 -1.93 -7.32 -12.54
N SER A 27 -2.59 -6.54 -13.40
CA SER A 27 -1.93 -5.67 -14.39
C SER A 27 -1.00 -4.70 -13.69
N LEU A 28 -1.51 -3.95 -12.70
CA LEU A 28 -0.72 -2.97 -11.94
C LEU A 28 0.48 -3.61 -11.22
N VAL A 29 0.32 -4.78 -10.60
CA VAL A 29 1.46 -5.51 -9.99
C VAL A 29 2.54 -5.83 -11.01
N HIS A 30 2.12 -6.32 -12.17
CA HIS A 30 3.04 -6.77 -13.22
C HIS A 30 3.71 -5.59 -13.94
N GLU A 31 2.93 -4.62 -14.40
CA GLU A 31 3.41 -3.46 -15.16
C GLU A 31 4.28 -2.55 -14.30
N CYS A 32 3.82 -2.23 -13.08
CA CYS A 32 4.55 -1.32 -12.21
C CYS A 32 5.62 -2.02 -11.36
N ARG A 33 5.69 -3.36 -11.33
CA ARG A 33 6.65 -4.14 -10.52
C ARG A 33 6.64 -3.75 -9.03
N ILE A 34 5.45 -3.55 -8.47
CA ILE A 34 5.25 -3.21 -7.06
C ILE A 34 4.54 -4.34 -6.30
N PRO A 35 4.78 -4.49 -4.99
CA PRO A 35 4.01 -5.42 -4.17
C PRO A 35 2.52 -5.07 -4.19
N TRP A 36 1.64 -6.07 -4.23
CA TRP A 36 0.18 -5.85 -4.18
C TRP A 36 -0.28 -5.09 -2.93
N ARG A 37 0.49 -5.15 -1.83
CA ARG A 37 0.22 -4.36 -0.61
C ARG A 37 0.39 -2.86 -0.85
N VAL A 38 1.31 -2.44 -1.72
CA VAL A 38 1.45 -1.03 -2.10
C VAL A 38 0.19 -0.55 -2.82
N ILE A 39 -0.39 -1.37 -3.72
CA ILE A 39 -1.67 -1.05 -4.37
C ILE A 39 -2.79 -0.92 -3.33
N ALA A 40 -2.83 -1.81 -2.32
CA ALA A 40 -3.82 -1.71 -1.24
C ALA A 40 -3.72 -0.39 -0.47
N LEU A 41 -2.49 0.05 -0.19
CA LEU A 41 -2.22 1.32 0.48
C LEU A 41 -2.62 2.52 -0.37
N LEU A 42 -2.25 2.54 -1.66
CA LEU A 42 -2.65 3.59 -2.61
C LEU A 42 -4.17 3.67 -2.79
N ALA A 43 -4.84 2.52 -2.89
CA ALA A 43 -6.28 2.45 -3.03
C ALA A 43 -7.02 2.73 -1.71
N HIS A 44 -6.35 2.76 -0.56
CA HIS A 44 -7.00 2.75 0.76
C HIS A 44 -8.04 1.62 0.91
N VAL A 45 -7.69 0.43 0.41
CA VAL A 45 -8.50 -0.79 0.49
C VAL A 45 -7.81 -1.78 1.42
N PRO A 46 -8.55 -2.56 2.24
CA PRO A 46 -7.92 -3.55 3.11
C PRO A 46 -7.02 -4.51 2.33
N SER A 47 -5.78 -4.68 2.80
CA SER A 47 -4.78 -5.54 2.17
C SER A 47 -5.28 -6.96 1.92
N GLN A 48 -6.09 -7.52 2.82
CA GLN A 48 -6.67 -8.86 2.62
C GLN A 48 -7.57 -8.93 1.38
N THR A 49 -8.29 -7.86 1.04
CA THR A 49 -9.12 -7.78 -0.17
C THR A 49 -8.23 -7.78 -1.41
N VAL A 50 -7.22 -6.90 -1.44
CA VAL A 50 -6.29 -6.78 -2.57
C VAL A 50 -5.43 -8.03 -2.75
N ARG A 51 -5.02 -8.70 -1.66
CA ARG A 51 -4.34 -9.99 -1.68
C ARG A 51 -5.08 -11.01 -2.53
N ARG A 52 -6.40 -11.11 -2.34
CA ARG A 52 -7.25 -12.07 -3.05
C ARG A 52 -7.44 -11.69 -4.52
N LEU A 53 -7.56 -10.39 -4.83
CA LEU A 53 -7.62 -9.89 -6.21
C LEU A 53 -6.31 -10.19 -6.97
N ALA A 54 -5.18 -9.95 -6.31
CA ALA A 54 -3.84 -10.27 -6.81
C ALA A 54 -3.57 -11.78 -6.96
N GLY A 55 -4.49 -12.65 -6.54
CA GLY A 55 -4.33 -14.11 -6.63
C GLY A 55 -3.40 -14.70 -5.57
N GLN A 56 -3.05 -13.96 -4.52
CA GLN A 56 -2.11 -14.36 -3.46
C GLN A 56 -2.81 -15.01 -2.25
N GLY A 57 -3.98 -15.61 -2.47
CA GLY A 57 -4.75 -16.29 -1.43
C GLY A 57 -5.45 -17.53 -1.96
N ASP A 58 -5.89 -18.39 -1.05
CA ASP A 58 -6.33 -19.76 -1.36
C ASP A 58 -7.56 -19.84 -2.27
N ARG A 59 -8.37 -18.78 -2.30
CA ARG A 59 -9.61 -18.74 -3.08
C ARG A 59 -9.81 -17.40 -3.77
N PRO A 60 -10.07 -17.40 -5.10
CA PRO A 60 -10.43 -16.20 -5.84
C PRO A 60 -11.60 -15.46 -5.19
N LEU A 61 -11.52 -14.14 -5.17
CA LEU A 61 -12.64 -13.29 -4.75
C LEU A 61 -13.67 -13.28 -5.87
N LYS A 62 -14.93 -13.65 -5.59
CA LYS A 62 -16.02 -13.61 -6.58
C LYS A 62 -16.75 -12.27 -6.59
N ARG A 63 -16.90 -11.65 -5.42
CA ARG A 63 -17.58 -10.36 -5.26
C ARG A 63 -16.78 -9.45 -4.34
N ILE A 64 -16.84 -8.17 -4.61
CA ILE A 64 -16.21 -7.10 -3.83
C ILE A 64 -17.24 -6.01 -3.52
N ARG A 65 -17.07 -5.30 -2.40
CA ARG A 65 -17.92 -4.15 -2.07
C ARG A 65 -17.71 -3.06 -3.11
N VAL A 66 -18.79 -2.37 -3.49
CA VAL A 66 -18.73 -1.28 -4.48
C VAL A 66 -17.73 -0.20 -4.04
N ILE A 67 -17.68 0.14 -2.75
CA ILE A 67 -16.73 1.15 -2.25
C ILE A 67 -15.26 0.75 -2.47
N ASP A 68 -14.91 -0.52 -2.26
CA ASP A 68 -13.56 -1.02 -2.48
C ASP A 68 -13.25 -1.10 -3.98
N ALA A 69 -14.23 -1.53 -4.78
CA ALA A 69 -14.12 -1.55 -6.24
C ALA A 69 -13.84 -0.15 -6.81
N MET A 70 -14.59 0.87 -6.39
CA MET A 70 -14.38 2.26 -6.81
C MET A 70 -12.98 2.76 -6.46
N ARG A 71 -12.53 2.48 -5.24
CA ARG A 71 -11.18 2.83 -4.77
C ARG A 71 -10.05 2.11 -5.52
N ILE A 72 -10.27 0.89 -5.97
CA ILE A 72 -9.29 0.17 -6.81
C ILE A 72 -9.21 0.80 -8.20
N LEU A 73 -10.33 1.27 -8.75
CA LEU A 73 -10.35 1.92 -10.07
C LEU A 73 -9.65 3.27 -10.08
N THR A 74 -9.56 3.95 -8.94
CA THR A 74 -8.85 5.23 -8.85
C THR A 74 -7.33 5.06 -8.85
N VAL A 75 -6.80 3.83 -8.74
CA VAL A 75 -5.35 3.60 -8.84
C VAL A 75 -4.98 3.31 -10.27
N SER A 76 -4.15 4.19 -10.83
CA SER A 76 -3.57 4.11 -12.16
C SER A 76 -2.05 3.88 -12.11
N VAL A 77 -1.45 3.69 -13.29
CA VAL A 77 0.02 3.68 -13.43
C VAL A 77 0.59 5.05 -13.04
N ASP A 78 -0.08 6.15 -13.43
CA ASP A 78 0.36 7.51 -13.12
C ASP A 78 0.41 7.79 -11.61
N ASP A 79 -0.52 7.23 -10.83
CA ASP A 79 -0.48 7.35 -9.36
C ASP A 79 0.74 6.64 -8.76
N VAL A 80 1.14 5.52 -9.37
CA VAL A 80 2.33 4.76 -8.95
C VAL A 80 3.60 5.52 -9.31
N GLU A 81 3.70 6.10 -10.51
CA GLU A 81 4.83 6.93 -10.89
C GLU A 81 4.91 8.20 -10.04
N ALA A 82 3.78 8.87 -9.78
CA ALA A 82 3.72 10.02 -8.89
C ALA A 82 4.22 9.70 -7.48
N ALA A 83 3.99 8.47 -6.99
CA ALA A 83 4.54 8.02 -5.70
C ALA A 83 6.06 7.78 -5.75
N ARG A 84 6.64 7.47 -6.91
CA ARG A 84 8.11 7.37 -7.07
C ARG A 84 8.77 8.75 -7.06
N ASP A 85 8.11 9.73 -7.65
CA ASP A 85 8.67 11.08 -7.80
C ASP A 85 8.44 11.96 -6.55
N ARG A 86 7.36 11.72 -5.81
CA ARG A 86 7.02 12.53 -4.64
C ARG A 86 7.96 12.24 -3.48
N VAL A 87 8.64 13.28 -3.01
CA VAL A 87 9.53 13.24 -1.83
C VAL A 87 8.73 13.58 -0.56
N VAL A 88 8.93 12.79 0.51
CA VAL A 88 8.25 12.90 1.80
C VAL A 88 9.23 12.70 2.97
N PRO A 89 8.92 13.16 4.18
CA PRO A 89 9.77 12.93 5.35
C PRO A 89 10.01 11.44 5.64
N ALA A 90 11.26 11.08 5.91
CA ALA A 90 11.70 9.69 6.09
C ALA A 90 11.46 9.12 7.48
N ARG A 91 11.14 9.94 8.49
CA ARG A 91 11.00 9.50 9.91
C ARG A 91 10.10 8.27 10.09
N SER A 92 8.94 8.25 9.43
CA SER A 92 8.02 7.11 9.52
C SER A 92 8.57 5.86 8.83
N THR A 93 9.33 6.04 7.74
CA THR A 93 10.03 4.98 7.02
C THR A 93 11.18 4.43 7.85
N GLN A 94 12.00 5.27 8.47
CA GLN A 94 13.07 4.88 9.41
C GLN A 94 12.48 4.06 10.55
N THR A 95 11.40 4.53 11.18
CA THR A 95 10.75 3.79 12.29
C THR A 95 10.34 2.37 11.86
N ARG A 96 9.87 2.22 10.63
CA ARG A 96 9.52 0.91 10.04
C ARG A 96 10.74 0.07 9.71
N ALA A 97 11.81 0.66 9.16
CA ALA A 97 13.07 -0.03 8.89
C ALA A 97 13.69 -0.58 10.19
N LEU A 98 13.71 0.22 11.25
CA LEU A 98 14.16 -0.21 12.58
C LEU A 98 13.27 -1.33 13.15
N ALA A 99 11.96 -1.27 12.94
CA ALA A 99 11.06 -2.36 13.35
C ALA A 99 11.34 -3.66 12.56
N LEU A 100 11.64 -3.58 11.27
CA LEU A 100 12.04 -4.72 10.45
C LEU A 100 13.38 -5.31 10.93
N GLN A 101 14.36 -4.45 11.24
CA GLN A 101 15.65 -4.89 11.79
C GLN A 101 15.47 -5.65 13.10
N LYS A 102 14.60 -5.18 14.00
CA LYS A 102 14.26 -5.88 15.26
C LYS A 102 13.61 -7.25 15.06
N THR A 103 13.04 -7.53 13.88
CA THR A 103 12.53 -8.87 13.52
C THR A 103 13.58 -9.78 12.91
N GLY A 104 14.84 -9.35 12.85
CA GLY A 104 15.97 -10.12 12.31
C GLY A 104 16.20 -9.95 10.82
N CYS A 105 15.60 -8.94 10.17
CA CYS A 105 15.97 -8.57 8.80
C CYS A 105 17.30 -7.83 8.81
N ASP A 106 18.24 -8.22 7.96
CA ASP A 106 19.48 -7.48 7.76
C ASP A 106 19.27 -6.25 6.85
N VAL A 107 20.34 -5.49 6.61
CA VAL A 107 20.25 -4.25 5.82
C VAL A 107 19.95 -4.55 4.35
N GLU A 108 20.40 -5.69 3.84
CA GLU A 108 20.15 -6.19 2.49
C GLU A 108 18.67 -6.54 2.28
N ASP A 109 18.06 -7.25 3.23
CA ASP A 109 16.64 -7.54 3.27
C ASP A 109 15.81 -6.25 3.25
N ILE A 110 16.21 -5.28 4.09
CA ILE A 110 15.55 -3.97 4.19
C ILE A 110 15.69 -3.20 2.87
N ALA A 111 16.89 -3.13 2.29
CA ALA A 111 17.13 -2.49 1.01
C ALA A 111 16.25 -3.08 -0.10
N ALA A 112 16.19 -4.41 -0.20
CA ALA A 112 15.36 -5.12 -1.16
C ALA A 112 13.86 -4.86 -0.95
N MET A 113 13.40 -4.84 0.30
CA MET A 113 11.98 -4.58 0.62
C MET A 113 11.56 -3.15 0.30
N LEU A 114 12.43 -2.17 0.55
CA LEU A 114 12.17 -0.76 0.27
C LEU A 114 12.47 -0.37 -1.18
N ASP A 115 13.12 -1.25 -1.94
CA ASP A 115 13.62 -1.02 -3.30
C ASP A 115 14.56 0.19 -3.37
N VAL A 116 15.56 0.18 -2.49
CA VAL A 116 16.62 1.18 -2.39
C VAL A 116 17.98 0.48 -2.36
N THR A 117 19.06 1.24 -2.51
CA THR A 117 20.41 0.70 -2.37
C THR A 117 20.73 0.39 -0.91
N ILE A 118 21.67 -0.55 -0.66
CA ILE A 118 22.14 -0.88 0.69
C ILE A 118 22.64 0.37 1.45
N PRO A 119 23.44 1.29 0.85
CA PRO A 119 23.84 2.51 1.53
C PRO A 119 22.68 3.42 1.93
N GLN A 120 21.64 3.54 1.08
CA GLN A 120 20.44 4.32 1.42
C GLN A 120 19.65 3.66 2.56
N ALA A 121 19.53 2.33 2.57
CA ALA A 121 18.91 1.61 3.67
C ALA A 121 19.67 1.81 4.99
N GLN A 122 21.01 1.78 4.94
CA GLN A 122 21.86 2.06 6.09
C GLN A 122 21.69 3.49 6.60
N ALA A 123 21.76 4.50 5.72
CA ALA A 123 21.54 5.91 6.08
C ALA A 123 20.14 6.14 6.69
N LEU A 124 19.11 5.46 6.17
CA LEU A 124 17.77 5.48 6.77
C LEU A 124 17.74 4.89 8.18
N LEU A 125 18.44 3.78 8.42
CA LEU A 125 18.52 3.15 9.75
C LEU A 125 19.27 4.04 10.75
N ASP A 126 20.37 4.65 10.31
CA ASP A 126 21.21 5.53 11.13
C ASP A 126 20.55 6.91 11.37
N GLY A 127 19.51 7.24 10.60
CA GLY A 127 18.78 8.50 10.70
C GLY A 127 19.47 9.68 10.03
N GLU A 128 20.36 9.39 9.09
CA GLU A 128 21.08 10.38 8.28
C GLU A 128 20.25 10.87 7.08
N GLU A 129 19.22 10.11 6.70
CA GLU A 129 18.32 10.45 5.60
C GLU A 129 17.02 11.08 6.14
N ASP A 130 16.82 12.37 5.90
CA ASP A 130 15.64 13.11 6.34
C ASP A 130 14.43 12.94 5.40
N MET A 131 14.67 12.60 4.13
CA MET A 131 13.66 12.56 3.08
C MET A 131 13.74 11.26 2.27
N CYS A 132 12.61 10.72 1.84
CA CYS A 132 12.57 9.55 0.97
C CYS A 132 11.42 9.68 -0.03
N THR A 133 11.36 8.81 -1.03
CA THR A 133 10.20 8.79 -1.94
C THR A 133 8.96 8.24 -1.22
N GLU A 134 7.79 8.68 -1.62
CA GLU A 134 6.52 8.14 -1.16
C GLU A 134 6.43 6.63 -1.43
N MET A 135 6.97 6.16 -2.56
CA MET A 135 7.08 4.74 -2.88
C MET A 135 7.93 3.96 -1.86
N THR A 136 9.10 4.49 -1.49
CA THR A 136 9.96 3.91 -0.44
C THR A 136 9.20 3.79 0.89
N ARG A 137 8.45 4.83 1.26
CA ARG A 137 7.59 4.83 2.46
C ARG A 137 6.48 3.79 2.39
N LEU A 138 5.77 3.70 1.26
CA LEU A 138 4.70 2.72 1.04
C LEU A 138 5.24 1.28 1.07
N ARG A 139 6.41 1.04 0.47
CA ARG A 139 7.09 -0.27 0.52
C ARG A 139 7.50 -0.64 1.94
N GLY A 140 8.06 0.29 2.72
CA GLY A 140 8.33 0.07 4.15
C GLY A 140 7.07 -0.29 4.93
N ARG A 141 5.93 0.36 4.64
CA ARG A 141 4.64 0.01 5.25
C ARG A 141 4.14 -1.37 4.83
N ALA A 142 4.23 -1.69 3.55
CA ALA A 142 3.86 -3.00 3.01
C ALA A 142 4.71 -4.13 3.60
N ALA A 143 6.01 -3.90 3.79
CA ALA A 143 6.95 -4.86 4.38
C ALA A 143 6.63 -5.14 5.85
N CYS A 144 6.36 -4.10 6.65
CA CYS A 144 5.89 -4.27 8.02
C CYS A 144 4.57 -5.05 8.09
N GLU A 145 3.58 -4.69 7.27
CA GLU A 145 2.30 -5.39 7.24
C GLU A 145 2.47 -6.87 6.85
N ALA A 146 3.36 -7.19 5.90
CA ALA A 146 3.65 -8.56 5.51
C ALA A 146 4.19 -9.43 6.66
N ARG A 147 4.84 -8.81 7.65
CA ARG A 147 5.40 -9.45 8.84
C ARG A 147 4.52 -9.30 10.09
N GLY A 148 3.29 -8.78 9.95
CA GLY A 148 2.39 -8.55 11.08
C GLY A 148 2.84 -7.42 12.02
N LEU A 149 3.78 -6.58 11.58
CA LEU A 149 4.20 -5.39 12.32
C LEU A 149 3.16 -4.30 12.09
N LEU A 150 2.24 -4.15 13.04
CA LEU A 150 1.30 -3.04 13.05
C LEU A 150 2.10 -1.76 13.27
N ALA A 151 2.18 -0.93 12.25
CA ALA A 151 2.56 0.45 12.46
C ALA A 151 1.34 1.23 12.93
N THR A 152 1.50 1.90 14.05
CA THR A 152 0.59 2.94 14.53
C THR A 152 0.24 3.87 13.36
N PRO A 153 -1.06 4.11 13.07
CA PRO A 153 -1.42 5.15 12.13
C PRO A 153 -0.94 6.49 12.68
N GLU A 154 -0.13 7.22 11.91
CA GLU A 154 0.11 8.63 12.22
C GLU A 154 -1.22 9.39 12.05
N PRO A 155 -1.50 10.37 12.91
CA PRO A 155 -2.65 11.24 12.74
C PRO A 155 -2.51 11.99 11.40
N ILE A 156 -3.60 12.07 10.65
CA ILE A 156 -3.69 12.92 9.47
C ILE A 156 -3.54 14.36 9.98
N THR A 157 -2.34 14.95 9.88
CA THR A 157 -2.18 16.39 10.05
C THR A 157 -2.91 17.04 8.88
N SER A 158 -4.13 17.50 9.15
CA SER A 158 -4.89 18.33 8.23
C SER A 158 -4.14 19.67 8.11
N LEU A 159 -3.79 20.06 6.89
CA LEU A 159 -3.48 21.44 6.53
C LEU A 159 -4.79 22.22 6.38
#